data_AF-A0A6I7N4V9-F1
#
_entry.id   AF-A0A6I7N4V9-F1
#
_cell.length_a   1.000
_cell.length_b   1.000
_cell.length_c   1.000
_cell.angle_alpha   90.00
_cell.angle_beta   90.00
_cell.angle_gamma   90.00
#
_symmetry.space_group_name_H-M   'P 1'
#
loop_
_entity.id
_entity.type
_entity.pdbx_description
1 polymer ?
#
loop_
_entity_poly.entity_id
_entity_poly.type
_entity_poly.pdbx_seq_one_letter_code
_entity_poly.pdbx_strand_id
1 'polypeptide(L)'
;MQAQMCKVALATWIALAVVGVPFASAAEFSAGTNLERPHFDPKGKPPSQFTIDILSEARETLPFSDTRDFDENRKGFIAPMTQRQIPADAGHIAWDMDAFNFIDEQDHFDSVHPSLHRIAKLNQNYGLYEVTPGIYQVRGVDLSQITFIRGKTGWIAYDVLISAEVAKAAWEFFQEQMGEGLPIATVIYSHNHVDHWGGVRGLISQEDVDAGRVEVIAPDGFMNHLVSENVFAGNAMNRRLFYQYGILLPRSPFGYVSQGLGQGTSAGSVGLIAPTRLITEPIEEVMVDGVRMIFQLTPDTEAPTEMNTYFPDLKALWMAENVMQGMHNIYTMRGAPVRDALNWSKYINEALYLFGQEAEVMFASHHWPRWGNERIQEVLRAARDAYAHLNNQVLHHANQGVTINQIHNVYEVPHTLQQTWSTRDY
;
A
#
# COMPACT_ATOMS: atom_id res chain seq x y z
N MET A 1 -28.03 -7.95 21.99
CA MET A 1 -28.12 -6.84 21.03
C MET A 1 -27.04 -6.90 19.94
N GLN A 2 -25.75 -7.10 20.29
CA GLN A 2 -24.65 -7.29 19.31
C GLN A 2 -24.86 -8.46 18.33
N ALA A 3 -25.29 -9.64 18.80
CA ALA A 3 -25.54 -10.79 17.93
C ALA A 3 -26.72 -10.60 16.93
N GLN A 4 -27.63 -9.68 17.23
CA GLN A 4 -28.76 -9.33 16.35
C GLN A 4 -28.35 -8.27 15.32
N MET A 5 -27.44 -7.34 15.67
CA MET A 5 -26.84 -6.42 14.71
C MET A 5 -25.93 -7.14 13.70
N CYS A 6 -25.17 -8.17 14.12
CA CYS A 6 -24.40 -9.01 13.18
C CYS A 6 -25.29 -9.72 12.15
N LYS A 7 -26.46 -10.24 12.55
CA LYS A 7 -27.39 -10.92 11.62
C LYS A 7 -28.06 -9.95 10.65
N VAL A 8 -28.36 -8.72 11.08
CA VAL A 8 -28.92 -7.68 10.21
C VAL A 8 -27.84 -7.16 9.24
N ALA A 9 -26.60 -6.98 9.69
CA ALA A 9 -25.48 -6.62 8.82
C ALA A 9 -25.21 -7.70 7.76
N LEU A 10 -25.21 -8.99 8.13
CA LEU A 10 -25.03 -10.11 7.21
C LEU A 10 -26.17 -10.21 6.18
N ALA A 11 -27.42 -9.98 6.59
CA ALA A 11 -28.57 -9.97 5.67
C ALA A 11 -28.57 -8.75 4.72
N THR A 12 -28.05 -7.61 5.17
CA THR A 12 -27.88 -6.41 4.32
C THR A 12 -26.73 -6.60 3.32
N TRP A 13 -25.70 -7.36 3.68
CA TRP A 13 -24.64 -7.78 2.77
C TRP A 13 -25.13 -8.75 1.69
N ILE A 14 -26.05 -9.68 1.99
CA ILE A 14 -26.66 -10.52 0.95
C ILE A 14 -27.49 -9.65 -0.02
N ALA A 15 -28.17 -8.61 0.47
CA ALA A 15 -28.91 -7.70 -0.41
C ALA A 15 -27.99 -6.80 -1.27
N LEU A 16 -26.83 -6.36 -0.75
CA LEU A 16 -25.84 -5.58 -1.50
C LEU A 16 -24.94 -6.44 -2.41
N ALA A 17 -24.71 -7.71 -2.08
CA ALA A 17 -24.07 -8.67 -2.99
C ALA A 17 -25.01 -9.10 -4.13
N VAL A 18 -26.33 -9.05 -3.89
CA VAL A 18 -27.36 -9.27 -4.94
C VAL A 18 -27.57 -8.04 -5.80
N VAL A 19 -27.31 -6.83 -5.29
CA VAL A 19 -27.06 -5.66 -6.14
C VAL A 19 -25.58 -5.66 -6.50
N GLY A 20 -25.19 -6.67 -7.28
CA GLY A 20 -24.05 -6.51 -8.18
C GLY A 20 -24.35 -5.28 -9.04
N VAL A 21 -23.92 -4.10 -8.60
CA VAL A 21 -23.72 -3.00 -9.52
C VAL A 21 -22.66 -3.58 -10.44
N PRO A 22 -23.01 -3.88 -11.70
CA PRO A 22 -22.00 -4.32 -12.63
C PRO A 22 -20.95 -3.22 -12.57
N PHE A 23 -19.69 -3.59 -12.35
CA PHE A 23 -18.62 -2.83 -12.98
C PHE A 23 -19.07 -2.80 -14.44
N ALA A 24 -19.67 -1.68 -14.86
CA ALA A 24 -20.00 -1.47 -16.25
C ALA A 24 -18.68 -1.75 -16.93
N SER A 25 -18.65 -2.80 -17.75
CA SER A 25 -17.42 -3.24 -18.39
C SER A 25 -16.80 -1.95 -18.93
N ALA A 26 -15.60 -1.64 -18.47
CA ALA A 26 -14.83 -0.63 -19.16
C ALA A 26 -14.83 -1.17 -20.60
N ALA A 27 -15.57 -0.49 -21.47
CA ALA A 27 -15.64 -0.86 -22.87
C ALA A 27 -14.20 -1.11 -23.29
N GLU A 28 -13.93 -2.30 -23.82
CA GLU A 28 -12.61 -2.70 -24.27
C GLU A 28 -12.01 -1.55 -25.07
N PHE A 29 -11.15 -0.76 -24.42
CA PHE A 29 -10.17 0.01 -25.15
C PHE A 29 -9.10 -1.01 -25.48
N SER A 30 -9.41 -1.74 -26.55
CA SER A 30 -8.42 -2.41 -27.38
C SER A 30 -7.16 -1.55 -27.37
N ALA A 31 -6.04 -2.15 -26.97
CA ALA A 31 -4.70 -1.65 -27.18
C ALA A 31 -4.44 -1.55 -28.69
N GLY A 32 -5.07 -0.56 -29.31
CA GLY A 32 -4.84 -0.08 -30.66
C GLY A 32 -4.32 1.34 -30.51
N THR A 33 -3.06 1.47 -30.09
CA THR A 33 -2.34 2.74 -30.08
C THR A 33 -2.11 3.17 -31.53
N ASN A 34 -3.09 3.85 -32.13
CA ASN A 34 -2.85 4.62 -33.33
C ASN A 34 -2.04 5.87 -32.91
N LEU A 35 -0.72 5.72 -32.78
CA LEU A 35 0.25 6.75 -32.40
C LEU A 35 0.46 7.79 -33.51
N GLU A 36 -0.62 8.33 -34.09
CA GLU A 36 -0.52 9.51 -34.96
C GLU A 36 -0.49 10.81 -34.15
N ARG A 37 -0.74 10.76 -32.83
CA ARG A 37 -0.74 11.95 -31.96
C ARG A 37 0.15 11.74 -30.73
N PRO A 38 0.92 12.76 -30.32
CA PRO A 38 1.83 12.67 -29.17
C PRO A 38 1.11 12.66 -27.81
N HIS A 39 -0.22 12.85 -27.75
CA HIS A 39 -0.99 12.90 -26.50
C HIS A 39 -2.28 12.09 -26.63
N PHE A 40 -2.73 11.45 -25.54
CA PHE A 40 -3.91 10.57 -25.51
C PHE A 40 -5.25 11.33 -25.66
N ASP A 41 -5.39 12.49 -25.01
CA ASP A 41 -6.56 13.37 -25.16
C ASP A 41 -6.45 14.25 -26.43
N PRO A 42 -7.51 14.39 -27.24
CA PRO A 42 -7.53 15.26 -28.42
C PRO A 42 -7.25 16.74 -28.17
N LYS A 43 -7.45 17.23 -26.94
CA LYS A 43 -7.15 18.59 -26.48
C LYS A 43 -5.82 18.68 -25.71
N GLY A 44 -5.14 17.56 -25.53
CA GLY A 44 -3.85 17.49 -24.89
C GLY A 44 -2.77 18.25 -25.65
N LYS A 45 -1.79 18.75 -24.90
CA LYS A 45 -0.72 19.61 -25.42
C LYS A 45 0.64 19.07 -24.98
N PRO A 46 1.70 19.33 -25.74
CA PRO A 46 3.05 19.10 -25.24
C PRO A 46 3.33 19.97 -24.00
N PRO A 47 4.30 19.58 -23.16
CA PRO A 47 4.73 20.39 -22.02
C PRO A 47 5.15 21.79 -22.47
N SER A 48 4.73 22.79 -21.70
CA SER A 48 5.15 24.18 -21.96
C SER A 48 6.61 24.39 -21.54
N GLN A 49 7.25 25.47 -22.01
CA GLN A 49 8.60 25.81 -21.55
C GLN A 49 8.64 25.95 -20.01
N PHE A 50 7.64 26.59 -19.40
CA PHE A 50 7.55 26.71 -17.94
C PHE A 50 7.48 25.35 -17.23
N THR A 51 6.78 24.37 -17.82
CA THR A 51 6.74 23.01 -17.29
C THR A 51 8.12 22.38 -17.36
N ILE A 52 8.80 22.49 -18.50
CA ILE A 52 10.15 21.94 -18.71
C ILE A 52 11.14 22.56 -17.71
N ASP A 53 11.05 23.88 -17.49
CA ASP A 53 11.92 24.59 -16.55
C ASP A 53 11.75 24.07 -15.11
N ILE A 54 10.50 23.88 -14.64
CA ILE A 54 10.20 23.30 -13.32
C ILE A 54 10.75 21.87 -13.21
N LEU A 55 10.60 21.06 -14.25
CA LEU A 55 11.11 19.70 -14.26
C LEU A 55 12.65 19.67 -14.24
N SER A 56 13.30 20.59 -14.94
CA SER A 56 14.75 20.74 -14.93
C SER A 56 15.27 21.15 -13.56
N GLU A 57 14.64 22.15 -12.93
CA GLU A 57 14.98 22.59 -11.57
C GLU A 57 14.83 21.45 -10.56
N ALA A 58 13.76 20.65 -10.65
CA ALA A 58 13.58 19.48 -9.80
C ALA A 58 14.68 18.41 -9.99
N ARG A 59 15.20 18.23 -11.21
CA ARG A 59 16.33 17.31 -11.46
C ARG A 59 17.64 17.80 -10.84
N GLU A 60 17.84 19.12 -10.74
CA GLU A 60 19.04 19.73 -10.19
C GLU A 60 19.02 19.85 -8.66
N THR A 61 17.83 20.02 -8.06
CA THR A 61 17.68 20.35 -6.63
C THR A 61 17.32 19.17 -5.74
N LEU A 62 16.72 18.11 -6.30
CA LEU A 62 16.39 16.89 -5.55
C LEU A 62 17.62 15.96 -5.43
N PRO A 63 17.69 15.14 -4.37
CA PRO A 63 18.87 14.34 -4.04
C PRO A 63 19.00 13.08 -4.90
N PHE A 64 19.05 13.20 -6.23
CA PHE A 64 19.19 12.07 -7.16
C PHE A 64 20.51 11.30 -7.02
N SER A 65 21.52 11.90 -6.40
CA SER A 65 22.76 11.20 -6.01
C SER A 65 22.54 10.14 -4.93
N ASP A 66 21.45 10.22 -4.16
CA ASP A 66 21.07 9.16 -3.21
C ASP A 66 20.32 8.03 -3.94
N THR A 67 21.08 6.98 -4.26
CA THR A 67 20.60 5.79 -4.95
C THR A 67 20.35 4.60 -4.02
N ARG A 68 20.44 4.77 -2.68
CA ARG A 68 20.30 3.68 -1.70
C ARG A 68 19.01 2.89 -1.89
N ASP A 69 17.92 3.58 -2.21
CA ASP A 69 16.61 2.98 -2.50
C ASP A 69 16.68 1.90 -3.59
N PHE A 70 17.47 2.11 -4.64
CA PHE A 70 17.59 1.13 -5.73
C PHE A 70 18.34 -0.14 -5.28
N ASP A 71 19.35 0.01 -4.42
CA ASP A 71 20.09 -1.13 -3.87
C ASP A 71 19.22 -1.91 -2.87
N GLU A 72 18.52 -1.20 -1.99
CA GLU A 72 17.56 -1.77 -1.05
C GLU A 72 16.40 -2.46 -1.78
N ASN A 73 15.87 -1.85 -2.85
CA ASN A 73 14.81 -2.45 -3.65
C ASN A 73 15.27 -3.76 -4.32
N ARG A 74 16.50 -3.85 -4.84
CA ARG A 74 17.01 -5.09 -5.46
C ARG A 74 17.36 -6.19 -4.47
N LYS A 75 17.62 -5.85 -3.21
CA LYS A 75 18.13 -6.79 -2.22
C LYS A 75 17.12 -7.91 -1.96
N GLY A 76 17.64 -9.15 -1.92
CA GLY A 76 16.85 -10.35 -1.66
C GLY A 76 16.04 -10.85 -2.86
N PHE A 77 16.22 -10.30 -4.07
CA PHE A 77 15.53 -10.80 -5.26
C PHE A 77 15.79 -12.29 -5.49
N ILE A 78 14.72 -13.08 -5.62
CA ILE A 78 14.77 -14.52 -5.89
C ILE A 78 14.43 -14.79 -7.36
N ALA A 79 13.24 -14.35 -7.80
CA ALA A 79 12.73 -14.66 -9.13
C ALA A 79 11.78 -13.57 -9.64
N PRO A 80 11.82 -13.26 -10.95
CA PRO A 80 10.81 -12.41 -11.57
C PRO A 80 9.52 -13.20 -11.77
N MET A 81 8.37 -12.55 -11.59
CA MET A 81 7.09 -13.15 -11.97
C MET A 81 6.93 -13.05 -13.50
N THR A 82 6.82 -14.20 -14.18
CA THR A 82 6.76 -14.27 -15.65
C THR A 82 5.36 -14.06 -16.20
N GLN A 83 4.33 -14.32 -15.41
CA GLN A 83 2.95 -13.97 -15.74
C GLN A 83 2.78 -12.45 -15.59
N ARG A 84 2.89 -11.73 -16.71
CA ARG A 84 2.80 -10.26 -16.78
C ARG A 84 1.38 -9.71 -16.82
N GLN A 85 0.44 -10.56 -17.22
CA GLN A 85 -0.99 -10.25 -17.27
C GLN A 85 -1.77 -11.31 -16.51
N ILE A 86 -2.56 -10.86 -15.53
CA ILE A 86 -3.39 -11.72 -14.67
C ILE A 86 -4.85 -11.53 -15.10
N PRO A 87 -5.51 -12.56 -15.66
CA PRO A 87 -6.91 -12.46 -16.04
C PRO A 87 -7.82 -12.44 -14.81
N ALA A 88 -8.90 -11.66 -14.88
CA ALA A 88 -10.02 -11.74 -13.96
C ALA A 88 -10.97 -12.87 -14.39
N ASP A 89 -11.71 -13.45 -13.43
CA ASP A 89 -12.71 -14.48 -13.74
C ASP A 89 -13.85 -13.93 -14.62
N ALA A 90 -14.08 -12.61 -14.58
CA ALA A 90 -15.06 -11.90 -15.40
C ALA A 90 -14.63 -11.72 -16.88
N GLY A 91 -13.41 -12.15 -17.25
CA GLY A 91 -12.93 -12.19 -18.63
C GLY A 91 -12.10 -11.00 -19.09
N HIS A 92 -11.97 -9.94 -18.27
CA HIS A 92 -11.02 -8.84 -18.50
C HIS A 92 -9.68 -9.09 -17.77
N ILE A 93 -8.73 -8.17 -17.89
CA ILE A 93 -7.44 -8.26 -17.19
C ILE A 93 -7.54 -7.62 -15.80
N ALA A 94 -7.27 -8.40 -14.75
CA ALA A 94 -7.21 -7.91 -13.37
C ALA A 94 -5.93 -7.11 -13.11
N TRP A 95 -4.80 -7.51 -13.67
CA TRP A 95 -3.53 -6.81 -13.56
C TRP A 95 -2.71 -6.92 -14.85
N ASP A 96 -2.21 -5.78 -15.34
CA ASP A 96 -1.37 -5.70 -16.55
C ASP A 96 -0.09 -4.94 -16.24
N MET A 97 0.98 -5.67 -15.99
CA MET A 97 2.26 -5.07 -15.69
C MET A 97 2.99 -4.57 -16.96
N ASP A 98 2.65 -5.10 -18.14
CA ASP A 98 3.26 -4.68 -19.42
C ASP A 98 2.84 -3.26 -19.81
N ALA A 99 1.67 -2.82 -19.35
CA ALA A 99 1.19 -1.44 -19.52
C ALA A 99 2.14 -0.37 -18.93
N PHE A 100 3.08 -0.77 -18.06
CA PHE A 100 4.04 0.12 -17.40
C PHE A 100 5.45 0.07 -18.01
N ASN A 101 5.68 -0.70 -19.08
CA ASN A 101 7.02 -0.84 -19.69
C ASN A 101 7.60 0.51 -20.16
N PHE A 102 6.75 1.47 -20.52
CA PHE A 102 7.18 2.79 -20.97
C PHE A 102 8.02 3.55 -19.93
N ILE A 103 7.86 3.26 -18.62
CA ILE A 103 8.60 3.91 -17.54
C ILE A 103 10.12 3.77 -17.72
N ASP A 104 10.56 2.64 -18.27
CA ASP A 104 11.97 2.29 -18.42
C ASP A 104 12.51 2.57 -19.84
N GLU A 105 11.68 3.05 -20.76
CA GLU A 105 12.10 3.38 -22.13
C GLU A 105 12.99 4.63 -22.22
N GLN A 106 12.90 5.52 -21.22
CA GLN A 106 13.64 6.78 -21.18
C GLN A 106 14.20 7.07 -19.78
N ASP A 107 15.31 7.81 -19.74
CA ASP A 107 15.89 8.28 -18.49
C ASP A 107 15.07 9.41 -17.87
N HIS A 108 14.41 10.21 -18.71
CA HIS A 108 13.58 11.33 -18.29
C HIS A 108 12.45 11.59 -19.28
N PHE A 109 11.38 12.22 -18.78
CA PHE A 109 10.27 12.71 -19.58
C PHE A 109 10.07 14.20 -19.32
N ASP A 110 9.67 14.93 -20.36
CA ASP A 110 9.32 16.35 -20.24
C ASP A 110 7.87 16.57 -19.76
N SER A 111 7.12 15.48 -19.57
CA SER A 111 5.73 15.48 -19.12
C SER A 111 5.51 14.86 -17.74
N VAL A 112 6.55 14.28 -17.13
CA VAL A 112 6.47 13.57 -15.85
C VAL A 112 7.46 14.19 -14.86
N HIS A 113 7.00 14.45 -13.64
CA HIS A 113 7.86 14.95 -12.56
C HIS A 113 8.99 13.94 -12.26
N PRO A 114 10.27 14.35 -12.19
CA PRO A 114 11.39 13.40 -12.07
C PRO A 114 11.35 12.62 -10.74
N SER A 115 10.81 13.20 -9.66
CA SER A 115 10.55 12.47 -8.40
C SER A 115 9.52 11.36 -8.59
N LEU A 116 8.43 11.63 -9.32
CA LEU A 116 7.38 10.64 -9.62
C LEU A 116 7.92 9.54 -10.52
N HIS A 117 8.73 9.90 -11.53
CA HIS A 117 9.37 8.91 -12.40
C HIS A 117 10.32 7.99 -11.61
N ARG A 118 11.07 8.53 -10.65
CA ARG A 118 11.95 7.75 -9.77
C ARG A 118 11.19 6.71 -8.96
N ILE A 119 10.10 7.10 -8.28
CA ILE A 119 9.30 6.14 -7.50
C ILE A 119 8.58 5.15 -8.42
N ALA A 120 8.14 5.59 -9.60
CA ALA A 120 7.54 4.71 -10.61
C ALA A 120 8.53 3.63 -11.09
N LYS A 121 9.82 3.96 -11.27
CA LYS A 121 10.88 2.98 -11.55
C LYS A 121 11.09 2.01 -10.40
N LEU A 122 11.10 2.49 -9.15
CA LEU A 122 11.26 1.63 -7.98
C LEU A 122 10.05 0.70 -7.75
N ASN A 123 8.87 1.10 -8.21
CA ASN A 123 7.64 0.30 -8.19
C ASN A 123 7.59 -0.74 -9.33
N GLN A 124 8.57 -0.78 -10.25
CA GLN A 124 8.70 -1.87 -11.25
C GLN A 124 9.25 -3.17 -10.63
N ASN A 125 9.20 -3.32 -9.30
CA ASN A 125 9.79 -4.42 -8.52
C ASN A 125 8.99 -5.73 -8.61
N TYR A 126 8.60 -6.14 -9.81
CA TYR A 126 7.71 -7.26 -10.11
C TYR A 126 8.37 -8.63 -9.88
N GLY A 127 8.11 -9.26 -8.73
CA GLY A 127 8.65 -10.58 -8.43
C GLY A 127 8.70 -10.93 -6.96
N LEU A 128 9.43 -12.02 -6.66
CA LEU A 128 9.59 -12.60 -5.33
C LEU A 128 10.94 -12.17 -4.72
N TYR A 129 10.88 -11.75 -3.46
CA TYR A 129 12.02 -11.26 -2.69
C TYR A 129 12.06 -11.92 -1.31
N GLU A 130 13.24 -12.29 -0.84
CA GLU A 130 13.52 -12.61 0.57
C GLU A 130 13.84 -11.31 1.33
N VAL A 131 13.10 -11.04 2.40
CA VAL A 131 13.37 -9.90 3.30
C VAL A 131 14.46 -10.29 4.30
N THR A 132 14.28 -11.47 4.91
CA THR A 132 15.19 -12.18 5.82
C THR A 132 14.80 -13.66 5.77
N PRO A 133 15.67 -14.63 6.16
CA PRO A 133 15.30 -16.04 6.11
C PRO A 133 13.96 -16.32 6.80
N GLY A 134 13.02 -16.91 6.05
CA GLY A 134 11.67 -17.20 6.53
C GLY A 134 10.64 -16.07 6.34
N ILE A 135 11.01 -14.91 5.78
CA ILE A 135 10.07 -13.84 5.40
C ILE A 135 10.29 -13.46 3.94
N TYR A 136 9.23 -13.56 3.15
CA TYR A 136 9.24 -13.31 1.72
C TYR A 136 8.14 -12.33 1.32
N GLN A 137 8.37 -11.55 0.26
CA GLN A 137 7.35 -10.68 -0.33
C GLN A 137 7.23 -10.91 -1.83
N VAL A 138 5.99 -11.02 -2.33
CA VAL A 138 5.69 -10.87 -3.74
C VAL A 138 5.25 -9.43 -3.98
N ARG A 139 6.00 -8.72 -4.83
CA ARG A 139 5.90 -7.27 -4.99
C ARG A 139 5.55 -6.88 -6.42
N GLY A 140 4.94 -5.71 -6.59
CA GLY A 140 4.56 -5.13 -7.88
C GLY A 140 3.36 -5.80 -8.57
N VAL A 141 2.70 -6.75 -7.90
CA VAL A 141 1.56 -7.51 -8.45
C VAL A 141 0.21 -6.83 -8.23
N ASP A 142 0.16 -5.84 -7.33
CA ASP A 142 -1.00 -5.01 -7.02
C ASP A 142 -0.51 -3.66 -6.46
N LEU A 143 -1.40 -2.87 -5.86
CA LEU A 143 -1.03 -1.65 -5.15
C LEU A 143 -0.15 -1.96 -3.93
N SER A 144 -0.58 -2.95 -3.14
CA SER A 144 0.12 -3.51 -1.99
C SER A 144 0.95 -4.72 -2.38
N GLN A 145 1.65 -5.25 -1.39
CA GLN A 145 2.49 -6.44 -1.50
C GLN A 145 2.00 -7.49 -0.52
N ILE A 146 2.05 -8.74 -0.95
CA ILE A 146 1.73 -9.86 -0.09
C ILE A 146 2.99 -10.41 0.52
N THR A 147 2.94 -10.65 1.83
CA THR A 147 4.06 -11.18 2.60
C THR A 147 3.76 -12.59 3.07
N PHE A 148 4.73 -13.49 2.92
CA PHE A 148 4.68 -14.85 3.43
C PHE A 148 5.74 -15.07 4.49
N ILE A 149 5.32 -15.50 5.68
CA ILE A 149 6.18 -15.76 6.83
C ILE A 149 6.13 -17.25 7.15
N ARG A 150 7.29 -17.87 7.30
CA ARG A 150 7.42 -19.29 7.59
C ARG A 150 6.92 -19.58 9.00
N GLY A 151 5.78 -20.26 9.09
CA GLY A 151 5.28 -20.85 10.32
C GLY A 151 5.76 -22.30 10.52
N LYS A 152 5.36 -22.87 11.66
CA LYS A 152 5.67 -24.25 12.06
C LYS A 152 4.89 -25.27 11.24
N THR A 153 3.64 -24.98 10.90
CA THR A 153 2.77 -25.91 10.18
C THR A 153 2.46 -25.47 8.75
N GLY A 154 2.65 -24.18 8.44
CA GLY A 154 2.47 -23.66 7.10
C GLY A 154 3.10 -22.29 6.91
N TRP A 155 2.42 -21.47 6.11
CA TRP A 155 2.76 -20.08 5.87
C TRP A 155 1.73 -19.15 6.52
N ILE A 156 2.22 -18.02 7.02
CA ILE A 156 1.40 -16.92 7.48
C ILE A 156 1.40 -15.88 6.37
N ALA A 157 0.23 -15.54 5.82
CA ALA A 157 0.08 -14.52 4.80
C ALA A 157 -0.31 -13.18 5.44
N TYR A 158 0.42 -12.12 5.12
CA TYR A 158 0.16 -10.75 5.54
C TYR A 158 -0.28 -9.93 4.33
N ASP A 159 -1.32 -9.10 4.51
CA ASP A 159 -1.83 -8.11 3.54
C ASP A 159 -2.03 -8.66 2.12
N VAL A 160 -3.21 -9.22 1.90
CA VAL A 160 -3.46 -10.20 0.83
C VAL A 160 -4.01 -9.57 -0.45
N LEU A 161 -3.51 -8.40 -0.81
CA LEU A 161 -3.80 -7.66 -2.06
C LEU A 161 -5.28 -7.25 -2.21
N ILE A 162 -5.63 -6.61 -3.32
CA ILE A 162 -7.00 -6.15 -3.59
C ILE A 162 -7.90 -7.28 -4.10
N SER A 163 -7.38 -8.11 -5.01
CA SER A 163 -8.22 -9.03 -5.79
C SER A 163 -7.81 -10.49 -5.63
N ALA A 164 -8.81 -11.37 -5.58
CA ALA A 164 -8.61 -12.81 -5.37
C ALA A 164 -7.74 -13.45 -6.45
N GLU A 165 -7.91 -13.07 -7.72
CA GLU A 165 -7.14 -13.60 -8.85
C GLU A 165 -5.66 -13.25 -8.75
N VAL A 166 -5.35 -12.02 -8.32
CA VAL A 166 -3.97 -11.54 -8.14
C VAL A 166 -3.32 -12.17 -6.92
N ALA A 167 -4.03 -12.24 -5.78
CA ALA A 167 -3.54 -12.93 -4.59
C ALA A 167 -3.26 -14.41 -4.86
N LYS A 168 -4.14 -15.07 -5.61
CA LYS A 168 -3.96 -16.45 -6.05
C LYS A 168 -2.72 -16.61 -6.94
N ALA A 169 -2.55 -15.75 -7.95
CA ALA A 169 -1.38 -15.79 -8.83
C ALA A 169 -0.07 -15.56 -8.06
N ALA A 170 -0.06 -14.63 -7.10
CA ALA A 170 1.08 -14.39 -6.22
C ALA A 170 1.39 -15.60 -5.33
N TRP A 171 0.36 -16.27 -4.81
CA TRP A 171 0.49 -17.48 -4.01
C TRP A 171 0.99 -18.69 -4.81
N GLU A 172 0.44 -18.92 -6.00
CA GLU A 172 0.90 -19.98 -6.90
C GLU A 172 2.37 -19.77 -7.29
N PHE A 173 2.73 -18.53 -7.65
CA PHE A 173 4.12 -18.17 -7.93
C PHE A 173 5.02 -18.38 -6.71
N PHE A 174 4.60 -17.99 -5.51
CA PHE A 174 5.35 -18.24 -4.29
C PHE A 174 5.53 -19.74 -4.00
N GLN A 175 4.49 -20.54 -4.18
CA GLN A 175 4.54 -22.00 -4.01
C GLN A 175 5.53 -22.67 -4.96
N GLU A 176 5.59 -22.21 -6.21
CA GLU A 176 6.56 -22.70 -7.21
C GLU A 176 8.01 -22.43 -6.83
N GLN A 177 8.29 -21.27 -6.22
CA GLN A 177 9.65 -20.83 -5.93
C GLN A 177 10.14 -21.26 -4.54
N MET A 178 9.32 -21.07 -3.50
CA MET A 178 9.75 -21.14 -2.10
C MET A 178 8.76 -21.84 -1.16
N GLY A 179 7.52 -22.08 -1.59
CA GLY A 179 6.45 -22.44 -0.65
C GLY A 179 6.39 -23.90 -0.19
N GLU A 180 7.22 -24.79 -0.73
CA GLU A 180 7.38 -26.19 -0.27
C GLU A 180 6.09 -27.04 -0.28
N GLY A 181 5.03 -26.60 -0.95
CA GLY A 181 3.73 -27.28 -0.95
C GLY A 181 2.96 -27.17 0.36
N LEU A 182 3.35 -26.24 1.25
CA LEU A 182 2.73 -26.08 2.56
C LEU A 182 1.51 -25.16 2.48
N PRO A 183 0.51 -25.35 3.36
CA PRO A 183 -0.71 -24.57 3.32
C PRO A 183 -0.52 -23.18 3.95
N ILE A 184 -1.45 -22.27 3.69
CA ILE A 184 -1.65 -21.10 4.55
C ILE A 184 -2.24 -21.59 5.88
N ALA A 185 -1.58 -21.26 7.00
CA ALA A 185 -2.05 -21.56 8.35
C ALA A 185 -2.72 -20.35 9.02
N THR A 186 -2.31 -19.14 8.62
CA THR A 186 -2.85 -17.89 9.18
C THR A 186 -2.86 -16.81 8.10
N VAL A 187 -3.90 -15.98 8.08
CA VAL A 187 -3.93 -14.72 7.35
C VAL A 187 -4.01 -13.57 8.35
N ILE A 188 -3.22 -12.51 8.14
CA ILE A 188 -3.22 -11.31 8.97
C ILE A 188 -3.55 -10.09 8.10
N TYR A 189 -4.53 -9.31 8.53
CA TYR A 189 -4.84 -8.00 7.96
C TYR A 189 -4.22 -6.93 8.84
N SER A 190 -3.28 -6.14 8.32
CA SER A 190 -2.66 -5.04 9.07
C SER A 190 -3.68 -3.98 9.47
N HIS A 191 -4.60 -3.64 8.56
CA HIS A 191 -5.61 -2.59 8.75
C HIS A 191 -6.79 -2.73 7.77
N ASN A 192 -7.76 -1.83 7.88
CA ASN A 192 -9.07 -1.97 7.24
C ASN A 192 -9.21 -1.44 5.79
N HIS A 193 -8.12 -1.27 5.02
CA HIS A 193 -8.19 -0.90 3.60
C HIS A 193 -8.10 -2.10 2.65
N VAL A 194 -8.80 -1.97 1.52
CA VAL A 194 -9.18 -3.09 0.65
C VAL A 194 -7.99 -3.82 0.03
N ASP A 195 -6.88 -3.13 -0.17
CA ASP A 195 -5.63 -3.66 -0.68
C ASP A 195 -4.89 -4.57 0.30
N HIS A 196 -5.40 -4.74 1.52
CA HIS A 196 -4.77 -5.58 2.55
C HIS A 196 -5.59 -6.81 2.92
N TRP A 197 -6.85 -6.88 2.48
CA TRP A 197 -7.74 -8.00 2.79
C TRP A 197 -8.55 -8.50 1.59
N GLY A 198 -8.67 -7.70 0.52
CA GLY A 198 -9.58 -7.94 -0.59
C GLY A 198 -9.30 -9.23 -1.36
N GLY A 199 -8.04 -9.64 -1.47
CA GLY A 199 -7.66 -10.86 -2.18
C GLY A 199 -7.73 -12.15 -1.35
N VAL A 200 -8.22 -12.11 -0.10
CA VAL A 200 -8.20 -13.28 0.81
C VAL A 200 -8.81 -14.55 0.21
N ARG A 201 -9.86 -14.41 -0.60
CA ARG A 201 -10.56 -15.56 -1.21
C ARG A 201 -9.75 -16.25 -2.33
N GLY A 202 -8.65 -15.64 -2.75
CA GLY A 202 -7.66 -16.27 -3.61
C GLY A 202 -6.73 -17.24 -2.87
N LEU A 203 -6.67 -17.15 -1.54
CA LEU A 203 -5.72 -17.90 -0.70
C LEU A 203 -6.41 -18.99 0.14
N ILE A 204 -7.55 -18.66 0.74
CA ILE A 204 -8.21 -19.52 1.73
C ILE A 204 -9.73 -19.53 1.52
N SER A 205 -10.39 -20.58 2.03
CA SER A 205 -11.85 -20.70 1.98
C SER A 205 -12.50 -20.40 3.34
N GLN A 206 -13.79 -20.04 3.32
CA GLN A 206 -14.56 -19.91 4.56
C GLN A 206 -14.65 -21.25 5.31
N GLU A 207 -14.70 -22.37 4.57
CA GLU A 207 -14.74 -23.71 5.16
C GLU A 207 -13.48 -24.02 5.97
N ASP A 208 -12.30 -23.60 5.50
CA ASP A 208 -11.04 -23.79 6.23
C ASP A 208 -11.03 -23.01 7.55
N VAL A 209 -11.57 -21.80 7.53
CA VAL A 209 -11.67 -20.96 8.73
C VAL A 209 -12.71 -21.52 9.71
N ASP A 210 -13.89 -21.90 9.23
CA ASP A 210 -14.95 -22.50 10.05
C ASP A 210 -14.53 -23.83 10.67
N ALA A 211 -13.69 -24.59 9.98
CA ALA A 211 -13.10 -25.83 10.48
C ALA A 211 -11.89 -25.62 11.40
N GLY A 212 -11.45 -24.37 11.62
CA GLY A 212 -10.28 -24.03 12.44
C GLY A 212 -8.95 -24.45 11.84
N ARG A 213 -8.89 -24.69 10.52
CA ARG A 213 -7.64 -25.00 9.79
C ARG A 213 -6.82 -23.75 9.51
N VAL A 214 -7.49 -22.59 9.38
CA VAL A 214 -6.85 -21.30 9.15
C VAL A 214 -7.38 -20.27 10.16
N GLU A 215 -6.47 -19.53 10.78
CA GLU A 215 -6.80 -18.37 11.61
C GLU A 215 -6.76 -17.08 10.78
N VAL A 216 -7.68 -16.15 11.03
CA VAL A 216 -7.65 -14.80 10.44
C VAL A 216 -7.52 -13.78 11.57
N ILE A 217 -6.44 -13.00 11.57
CA ILE A 217 -6.11 -12.03 12.62
C ILE A 217 -6.23 -10.61 12.06
N ALA A 218 -6.80 -9.69 12.84
CA ALA A 218 -6.89 -8.27 12.50
C ALA A 218 -6.83 -7.40 13.76
N PRO A 219 -6.60 -6.07 13.66
CA PRO A 219 -6.69 -5.19 14.82
C PRO A 219 -8.14 -5.00 15.28
N ASP A 220 -8.32 -4.65 16.56
CA ASP A 220 -9.66 -4.35 17.10
C ASP A 220 -10.40 -3.28 16.28
N GLY A 221 -11.72 -3.40 16.20
CA GLY A 221 -12.55 -2.48 15.42
C GLY A 221 -12.52 -2.68 13.90
N PHE A 222 -11.71 -3.59 13.35
CA PHE A 222 -11.57 -3.83 11.90
C PHE A 222 -12.92 -3.90 11.15
N MET A 223 -13.84 -4.76 11.60
CA MET A 223 -15.15 -4.94 10.95
C MET A 223 -16.04 -3.69 11.06
N ASN A 224 -15.92 -2.92 12.14
CA ASN A 224 -16.71 -1.70 12.33
C ASN A 224 -16.22 -0.61 11.37
N HIS A 225 -14.91 -0.41 11.27
CA HIS A 225 -14.31 0.64 10.45
C HIS A 225 -14.40 0.36 8.95
N LEU A 226 -14.36 -0.92 8.55
CA LEU A 226 -14.65 -1.34 7.18
C LEU A 226 -16.01 -0.81 6.69
N VAL A 227 -17.04 -0.88 7.54
CA VAL A 227 -18.39 -0.38 7.23
C VAL A 227 -18.45 1.14 7.32
N SER A 228 -17.96 1.73 8.41
CA SER A 228 -18.15 3.17 8.66
C SER A 228 -17.42 4.06 7.68
N GLU A 229 -16.23 3.65 7.20
CA GLU A 229 -15.43 4.45 6.27
C GLU A 229 -15.98 4.39 4.85
N ASN A 230 -16.39 3.20 4.38
CA ASN A 230 -16.62 2.97 2.96
C ASN A 230 -18.09 3.01 2.52
N VAL A 231 -19.05 2.88 3.44
CA VAL A 231 -20.46 2.68 3.05
C VAL A 231 -21.23 4.00 2.93
N PHE A 232 -21.20 4.86 3.95
CA PHE A 232 -22.14 6.00 4.02
C PHE A 232 -21.94 7.05 2.91
N ALA A 233 -20.70 7.27 2.48
CA ALA A 233 -20.36 8.18 1.39
C ALA A 233 -19.82 7.44 0.13
N GLY A 234 -20.04 6.12 0.05
CA GLY A 234 -19.37 5.24 -0.90
C GLY A 234 -19.51 5.65 -2.37
N ASN A 235 -20.70 6.12 -2.80
CA ASN A 235 -20.89 6.56 -4.19
C ASN A 235 -20.02 7.79 -4.55
N ALA A 236 -19.95 8.79 -3.65
CA ALA A 236 -19.14 9.97 -3.87
C ALA A 236 -17.64 9.65 -3.81
N MET A 237 -17.24 8.79 -2.86
CA MET A 237 -15.87 8.32 -2.71
C MET A 237 -15.41 7.56 -3.95
N ASN A 238 -16.21 6.62 -4.44
CA ASN A 238 -15.92 5.84 -5.64
C ASN A 238 -15.81 6.73 -6.88
N ARG A 239 -16.70 7.71 -7.06
CA ARG A 239 -16.60 8.62 -8.21
C ARG A 239 -15.33 9.47 -8.17
N ARG A 240 -14.88 9.91 -6.99
CA ARG A 240 -13.65 10.69 -6.80
C ARG A 240 -12.38 9.83 -6.91
N LEU A 241 -12.46 8.56 -6.50
CA LEU A 241 -11.40 7.56 -6.67
C LEU A 241 -10.96 7.45 -8.14
N PHE A 242 -11.89 7.52 -9.09
CA PHE A 242 -11.56 7.50 -10.52
C PHE A 242 -10.59 8.62 -10.96
N TYR A 243 -10.62 9.78 -10.28
CA TYR A 243 -9.64 10.84 -10.52
C TYR A 243 -8.33 10.57 -9.79
N GLN A 244 -8.38 10.25 -8.49
CA GLN A 244 -7.18 10.04 -7.69
C GLN A 244 -6.31 8.87 -8.21
N TYR A 245 -6.93 7.80 -8.67
CA TYR A 245 -6.25 6.62 -9.22
C TYR A 245 -6.16 6.65 -10.74
N GLY A 246 -6.59 7.75 -11.39
CA GLY A 246 -6.56 7.91 -12.84
C GLY A 246 -7.09 6.71 -13.62
N ILE A 247 -8.16 6.07 -13.13
CA ILE A 247 -8.69 4.78 -13.65
C ILE A 247 -9.00 4.83 -15.16
N LEU A 248 -9.35 6.02 -15.66
CA LEU A 248 -9.72 6.24 -17.06
C LEU A 248 -8.55 6.76 -17.92
N LEU A 249 -7.37 6.97 -17.33
CA LEU A 249 -6.20 7.47 -18.04
C LEU A 249 -5.38 6.29 -18.60
N PRO A 250 -4.91 6.37 -19.86
CA PRO A 250 -4.00 5.37 -20.38
C PRO A 250 -2.65 5.45 -19.67
N ARG A 251 -2.00 4.30 -19.51
CA ARG A 251 -0.63 4.20 -18.97
C ARG A 251 0.34 4.74 -20.02
N SER A 252 0.89 5.92 -19.79
CA SER A 252 1.77 6.61 -20.75
C SER A 252 2.46 7.82 -20.12
N PRO A 253 3.52 8.38 -20.75
CA PRO A 253 4.16 9.60 -20.27
C PRO A 253 3.25 10.82 -20.18
N PHE A 254 2.12 10.81 -20.88
CA PHE A 254 1.15 11.91 -20.87
C PHE A 254 -0.11 11.58 -20.05
N GLY A 255 -0.24 10.36 -19.54
CA GLY A 255 -1.42 9.87 -18.83
C GLY A 255 -1.09 9.45 -17.40
N TYR A 256 -1.56 8.26 -17.01
CA TYR A 256 -1.24 7.71 -15.71
C TYR A 256 0.18 7.12 -15.72
N VAL A 257 0.98 7.44 -14.70
CA VAL A 257 2.36 6.95 -14.55
C VAL A 257 2.48 5.93 -13.42
N SER A 258 2.11 6.31 -12.21
CA SER A 258 2.21 5.48 -11.00
C SER A 258 1.25 6.01 -9.95
N GLN A 259 0.94 5.21 -8.93
CA GLN A 259 0.17 5.68 -7.76
C GLN A 259 1.08 6.25 -6.66
N GLY A 260 2.40 6.28 -6.89
CA GLY A 260 3.40 6.61 -5.87
C GLY A 260 3.58 5.47 -4.87
N LEU A 261 2.50 5.07 -4.21
CA LEU A 261 2.43 3.97 -3.24
C LEU A 261 2.69 2.58 -3.86
N GLY A 262 2.33 2.41 -5.13
CA GLY A 262 2.56 1.23 -5.96
C GLY A 262 2.28 1.58 -7.43
N GLN A 263 2.34 0.62 -8.35
CA GLN A 263 2.06 0.95 -9.77
C GLN A 263 0.59 1.26 -10.05
N GLY A 264 -0.33 0.62 -9.34
CA GLY A 264 -1.76 0.85 -9.50
C GLY A 264 -2.56 -0.20 -8.76
N THR A 265 -3.87 -0.16 -8.91
CA THR A 265 -4.79 -1.11 -8.28
C THR A 265 -5.19 -2.21 -9.26
N SER A 266 -5.22 -3.46 -8.81
CA SER A 266 -5.85 -4.53 -9.58
C SER A 266 -7.36 -4.35 -9.70
N ALA A 267 -7.95 -4.96 -10.73
CA ALA A 267 -9.35 -4.86 -11.08
C ALA A 267 -10.03 -6.25 -11.11
N GLY A 268 -9.87 -7.06 -10.07
CA GLY A 268 -10.48 -8.38 -9.96
C GLY A 268 -11.59 -8.46 -8.92
N SER A 269 -11.83 -9.67 -8.42
CA SER A 269 -12.86 -9.96 -7.43
C SER A 269 -12.36 -9.63 -6.02
N VAL A 270 -13.06 -8.72 -5.34
CA VAL A 270 -12.80 -8.36 -3.94
C VAL A 270 -13.65 -9.23 -3.01
N GLY A 271 -13.03 -9.81 -2.00
CA GLY A 271 -13.67 -10.65 -1.00
C GLY A 271 -13.16 -10.39 0.42
N LEU A 272 -14.02 -10.66 1.40
CA LEU A 272 -13.69 -10.58 2.82
C LEU A 272 -13.99 -11.91 3.51
N ILE A 273 -13.12 -12.34 4.42
CA ILE A 273 -13.39 -13.36 5.43
C ILE A 273 -13.21 -12.68 6.79
N ALA A 274 -14.18 -12.82 7.68
CA ALA A 274 -14.16 -12.11 8.96
C ALA A 274 -13.00 -12.61 9.84
N PRO A 275 -12.30 -11.71 10.57
CA PRO A 275 -11.28 -12.11 11.53
C PRO A 275 -11.84 -13.06 12.59
N THR A 276 -11.12 -14.15 12.86
CA THR A 276 -11.39 -15.08 13.95
C THR A 276 -10.76 -14.64 15.27
N ARG A 277 -9.71 -13.81 15.18
CA ARG A 277 -9.02 -13.21 16.32
C ARG A 277 -8.81 -11.72 16.10
N LEU A 278 -8.99 -10.95 17.16
CA LEU A 278 -8.66 -9.53 17.19
C LEU A 278 -7.49 -9.29 18.13
N ILE A 279 -6.58 -8.42 17.72
CA ILE A 279 -5.57 -7.84 18.61
C ILE A 279 -6.20 -6.65 19.33
N THR A 280 -6.20 -6.67 20.65
CA THR A 280 -7.02 -5.75 21.47
C THR A 280 -6.23 -4.89 22.44
N GLU A 281 -5.04 -5.35 22.85
CA GLU A 281 -4.17 -4.58 23.72
C GLU A 281 -3.25 -3.65 22.91
N PRO A 282 -2.87 -2.46 23.42
CA PRO A 282 -1.97 -1.55 22.72
C PRO A 282 -0.68 -2.20 22.25
N ILE A 283 -0.12 -3.10 23.08
CA ILE A 283 0.98 -4.00 22.75
C ILE A 283 0.54 -5.42 23.15
N GLU A 284 0.44 -6.33 22.18
CA GLU A 284 0.02 -7.72 22.42
C GLU A 284 1.06 -8.68 21.85
N GLU A 285 1.63 -9.54 22.70
CA GLU A 285 2.50 -10.62 22.24
C GLU A 285 1.68 -11.88 21.99
N VAL A 286 1.83 -12.44 20.79
CA VAL A 286 1.10 -13.62 20.33
C VAL A 286 2.04 -14.59 19.64
N MET A 287 1.86 -15.87 19.92
CA MET A 287 2.48 -16.94 19.14
C MET A 287 1.54 -17.34 18.00
N VAL A 288 1.91 -17.06 16.77
CA VAL A 288 1.12 -17.36 15.56
C VAL A 288 1.85 -18.43 14.77
N ASP A 289 1.25 -19.62 14.66
CA ASP A 289 1.87 -20.83 14.07
C ASP A 289 3.35 -21.04 14.47
N GLY A 290 3.69 -20.80 15.74
CA GLY A 290 5.06 -20.97 16.25
C GLY A 290 6.03 -19.81 15.96
N VAL A 291 5.56 -18.72 15.36
CA VAL A 291 6.29 -17.46 15.20
C VAL A 291 5.86 -16.49 16.31
N ARG A 292 6.83 -15.98 17.07
CA ARG A 292 6.59 -14.97 18.11
C ARG A 292 6.40 -13.61 17.45
N MET A 293 5.25 -13.00 17.68
CA MET A 293 4.86 -11.70 17.10
C MET A 293 4.43 -10.75 18.21
N ILE A 294 4.96 -9.53 18.20
CA ILE A 294 4.54 -8.45 19.09
C ILE A 294 3.80 -7.42 18.24
N PHE A 295 2.48 -7.38 18.38
CA PHE A 295 1.63 -6.42 17.69
C PHE A 295 1.59 -5.10 18.47
N GLN A 296 1.65 -3.99 17.77
CA GLN A 296 1.41 -2.65 18.31
C GLN A 296 0.21 -2.06 17.59
N LEU A 297 -0.90 -1.86 18.30
CA LEU A 297 -2.05 -1.14 17.75
C LEU A 297 -1.71 0.34 17.55
N THR A 298 -2.02 0.86 16.36
CA THR A 298 -1.79 2.24 15.96
C THR A 298 -3.07 2.84 15.37
N PRO A 299 -4.15 3.01 16.15
CA PRO A 299 -5.39 3.61 15.62
C PRO A 299 -5.21 5.07 15.22
N ASP A 300 -6.06 5.53 14.30
CA ASP A 300 -6.11 6.89 13.75
C ASP A 300 -4.79 7.38 13.11
N THR A 301 -3.99 6.45 12.56
CA THR A 301 -2.80 6.74 11.74
C THR A 301 -3.15 6.69 10.25
N GLU A 302 -2.69 5.69 9.49
CA GLU A 302 -3.12 5.49 8.11
C GLU A 302 -4.60 5.10 8.11
N ALA A 303 -4.97 4.15 8.96
CA ALA A 303 -6.35 3.71 9.06
C ALA A 303 -6.95 4.05 10.44
N PRO A 304 -8.29 4.09 10.56
CA PRO A 304 -8.96 4.16 11.86
C PRO A 304 -8.52 3.04 12.81
N THR A 305 -8.18 1.87 12.27
CA THR A 305 -7.57 0.76 13.01
C THR A 305 -6.48 0.10 12.19
N GLU A 306 -5.30 0.00 12.78
CA GLU A 306 -4.08 -0.49 12.14
C GLU A 306 -3.14 -1.06 13.22
N MET A 307 -2.21 -1.93 12.82
CA MET A 307 -1.19 -2.45 13.72
C MET A 307 0.15 -2.71 13.05
N ASN A 308 1.24 -2.27 13.69
CA ASN A 308 2.60 -2.70 13.39
C ASN A 308 2.87 -4.08 14.02
N THR A 309 3.89 -4.78 13.54
CA THR A 309 4.31 -6.09 14.09
C THR A 309 5.82 -6.20 14.18
N TYR A 310 6.34 -6.52 15.37
CA TYR A 310 7.74 -6.86 15.56
C TYR A 310 7.92 -8.38 15.72
N PHE A 311 8.88 -8.94 14.98
CA PHE A 311 9.28 -10.35 15.04
C PHE A 311 10.62 -10.44 15.79
N PRO A 312 10.61 -10.53 17.13
CA PRO A 312 11.82 -10.38 17.94
C PRO A 312 12.89 -11.44 17.65
N ASP A 313 12.49 -12.67 17.30
CA ASP A 313 13.44 -13.75 17.01
C ASP A 313 14.12 -13.57 15.64
N LEU A 314 13.52 -12.77 14.76
CA LEU A 314 14.03 -12.43 13.42
C LEU A 314 14.60 -11.00 13.36
N LYS A 315 14.46 -10.22 14.45
CA LYS A 315 14.76 -8.78 14.51
C LYS A 315 14.16 -8.01 13.33
N ALA A 316 12.96 -8.40 12.91
CA ALA A 316 12.26 -7.82 11.77
C ALA A 316 11.09 -6.95 12.24
N LEU A 317 10.96 -5.76 11.68
CA LEU A 317 9.92 -4.80 12.03
C LEU A 317 9.00 -4.54 10.84
N TRP A 318 7.77 -5.01 10.91
CA TRP A 318 6.69 -4.71 9.97
C TRP A 318 5.97 -3.44 10.41
N MET A 319 6.07 -2.39 9.59
CA MET A 319 5.50 -1.07 9.88
C MET A 319 4.14 -0.82 9.22
N ALA A 320 3.41 -1.88 8.87
CA ALA A 320 2.10 -1.80 8.20
C ALA A 320 2.14 -0.81 7.04
N GLU A 321 1.28 0.21 7.05
CA GLU A 321 1.32 1.34 6.12
C GLU A 321 1.69 2.66 6.84
N ASN A 322 2.06 2.57 8.12
CA ASN A 322 2.53 3.70 8.93
C ASN A 322 3.84 4.30 8.42
N VAL A 323 4.76 3.45 7.93
CA VAL A 323 6.06 3.89 7.38
C VAL A 323 6.35 3.14 6.08
N MET A 324 6.17 3.87 4.98
CA MET A 324 6.44 3.42 3.61
C MET A 324 7.41 4.41 2.93
N GLN A 325 7.62 4.31 1.62
CA GLN A 325 8.42 5.26 0.88
C GLN A 325 7.62 6.52 0.52
N GLY A 326 7.71 7.54 1.37
CA GLY A 326 7.10 8.85 1.14
C GLY A 326 6.23 9.32 2.31
N MET A 327 5.63 10.49 2.14
CA MET A 327 4.61 11.03 3.03
C MET A 327 3.24 10.49 2.62
N HIS A 328 2.48 9.94 3.57
CA HIS A 328 1.14 9.43 3.27
C HIS A 328 0.08 10.52 3.38
N ASN A 329 -1.11 10.21 2.89
CA ASN A 329 -2.30 11.02 3.05
C ASN A 329 -2.69 11.10 4.52
N ILE A 330 -2.66 12.30 5.09
CA ILE A 330 -3.47 12.63 6.27
C ILE A 330 -4.92 12.94 5.87
N TYR A 331 -5.15 13.18 4.58
CA TYR A 331 -6.47 13.29 3.95
C TYR A 331 -6.39 12.78 2.52
N THR A 332 -7.11 11.71 2.22
CA THR A 332 -7.14 11.15 0.86
C THR A 332 -8.11 11.93 -0.03
N MET A 333 -7.71 12.23 -1.27
CA MET A 333 -8.48 13.06 -2.20
C MET A 333 -9.78 12.41 -2.70
N ARG A 334 -9.92 11.08 -2.57
CA ARG A 334 -11.20 10.36 -2.77
C ARG A 334 -12.25 10.75 -1.72
N GLY A 335 -11.81 11.28 -0.58
CA GLY A 335 -12.64 11.73 0.53
C GLY A 335 -12.74 10.67 1.63
N ALA A 336 -12.29 11.04 2.82
CA ALA A 336 -12.41 10.28 4.06
C ALA A 336 -12.40 11.27 5.25
N PRO A 337 -12.62 10.82 6.50
CA PRO A 337 -12.21 11.60 7.66
C PRO A 337 -10.73 11.98 7.59
N VAL A 338 -10.37 13.13 8.16
CA VAL A 338 -8.96 13.54 8.30
C VAL A 338 -8.31 12.69 9.38
N ARG A 339 -7.13 12.14 9.09
CA ARG A 339 -6.33 11.31 10.00
C ARG A 339 -5.52 12.17 10.97
N ASP A 340 -5.12 11.60 12.09
CA ASP A 340 -4.36 12.34 13.12
C ASP A 340 -2.85 12.21 12.90
N ALA A 341 -2.27 13.20 12.24
CA ALA A 341 -0.83 13.27 11.99
C ALA A 341 0.00 13.28 13.30
N LEU A 342 -0.52 13.81 14.40
CA LEU A 342 0.20 13.82 15.68
C LEU A 342 0.22 12.42 16.30
N ASN A 343 -0.89 11.68 16.26
CA ASN A 343 -0.91 10.28 16.70
C ASN A 343 -0.01 9.42 15.83
N TRP A 344 -0.04 9.61 14.51
CA TRP A 344 0.84 8.92 13.57
C TRP A 344 2.32 9.12 13.93
N SER A 345 2.74 10.36 14.17
CA SER A 345 4.09 10.65 14.65
C SER A 345 4.42 9.93 15.96
N LYS A 346 3.51 9.96 16.95
CA LYS A 346 3.72 9.33 18.26
C LYS A 346 3.85 7.82 18.16
N TYR A 347 3.04 7.14 17.34
CA TYR A 347 3.11 5.69 17.16
C TYR A 347 4.39 5.25 16.43
N ILE A 348 4.84 6.02 15.43
CA ILE A 348 6.17 5.80 14.82
C ILE A 348 7.28 6.00 15.86
N ASN A 349 7.16 7.02 16.72
CA ASN A 349 8.13 7.25 17.79
C ASN A 349 8.13 6.09 18.80
N GLU A 350 6.97 5.61 19.20
CA GLU A 350 6.84 4.45 20.09
C GLU A 350 7.47 3.20 19.46
N ALA A 351 7.19 2.90 18.19
CA ALA A 351 7.81 1.79 17.46
C ALA A 351 9.34 1.92 17.38
N LEU A 352 9.85 3.14 17.17
CA LEU A 352 11.28 3.44 17.20
C LEU A 352 11.94 3.08 18.54
N TYR A 353 11.29 3.39 19.66
CA TYR A 353 11.83 3.11 20.99
C TYR A 353 11.62 1.67 21.46
N LEU A 354 10.49 1.04 21.10
CA LEU A 354 10.19 -0.35 21.47
C LEU A 354 10.97 -1.35 20.61
N PHE A 355 11.10 -1.10 19.31
CA PHE A 355 11.55 -2.10 18.33
C PHE A 355 12.70 -1.60 17.46
N GLY A 356 12.68 -0.32 17.07
CA GLY A 356 13.66 0.27 16.14
C GLY A 356 15.10 0.29 16.64
N GLN A 357 15.34 0.14 17.95
CA GLN A 357 16.69 0.03 18.51
C GLN A 357 17.33 -1.35 18.29
N GLU A 358 16.52 -2.39 18.08
CA GLU A 358 17.00 -3.76 17.93
C GLU A 358 16.75 -4.36 16.54
N ALA A 359 15.82 -3.75 15.77
CA ALA A 359 15.49 -4.20 14.43
C ALA A 359 16.70 -4.16 13.50
N GLU A 360 16.88 -5.23 12.72
CA GLU A 360 17.92 -5.38 11.70
C GLU A 360 17.34 -5.24 10.28
N VAL A 361 16.02 -5.45 10.12
CA VAL A 361 15.27 -5.17 8.90
C VAL A 361 13.91 -4.53 9.24
N MET A 362 13.52 -3.52 8.47
CA MET A 362 12.18 -2.92 8.52
C MET A 362 11.51 -3.04 7.16
N PHE A 363 10.24 -3.42 7.12
CA PHE A 363 9.47 -3.67 5.91
C PHE A 363 7.99 -3.35 6.15
N ALA A 364 7.18 -3.33 5.10
CA ALA A 364 5.85 -2.77 5.11
C ALA A 364 4.95 -3.44 4.05
N SER A 365 3.66 -3.09 4.05
CA SER A 365 2.66 -3.55 3.07
C SER A 365 2.89 -2.96 1.67
N HIS A 366 3.64 -1.85 1.58
CA HIS A 366 4.05 -1.20 0.33
C HIS A 366 5.56 -0.96 0.28
N HIS A 367 6.07 -0.70 -0.93
CA HIS A 367 7.49 -0.42 -1.22
C HIS A 367 8.47 -1.49 -0.70
N TRP A 368 9.75 -1.17 -0.54
CA TRP A 368 10.79 -2.18 -0.26
C TRP A 368 11.35 -2.04 1.17
N PRO A 369 11.96 -3.10 1.71
CA PRO A 369 12.54 -3.06 3.05
C PRO A 369 13.75 -2.12 3.19
N ARG A 370 14.12 -1.85 4.44
CA ARG A 370 15.34 -1.16 4.88
C ARG A 370 16.16 -2.09 5.75
N TRP A 371 17.46 -2.15 5.54
CA TRP A 371 18.35 -3.05 6.29
C TRP A 371 19.41 -2.29 7.05
N GLY A 372 19.75 -2.81 8.23
CA GLY A 372 20.71 -2.21 9.13
C GLY A 372 20.03 -1.25 10.09
N ASN A 373 20.37 -1.39 11.38
CA ASN A 373 19.70 -0.67 12.45
C ASN A 373 19.77 0.86 12.29
N GLU A 374 20.92 1.40 11.87
CA GLU A 374 21.11 2.84 11.63
C GLU A 374 20.16 3.36 10.54
N ARG A 375 20.03 2.63 9.43
CA ARG A 375 19.15 2.99 8.31
C ARG A 375 17.68 2.94 8.70
N ILE A 376 17.28 1.94 9.49
CA ILE A 376 15.92 1.82 10.02
C ILE A 376 15.60 3.02 10.92
N GLN A 377 16.49 3.36 11.85
CA GLN A 377 16.30 4.50 12.73
C GLN A 377 16.30 5.84 11.96
N GLU A 378 17.13 5.99 10.91
CA GLU A 378 17.10 7.16 10.02
C GLU A 378 15.70 7.36 9.42
N VAL A 379 15.12 6.31 8.83
CA VAL A 379 13.81 6.38 8.18
C VAL A 379 12.68 6.58 9.19
N LEU A 380 12.69 5.87 10.31
CA LEU A 380 11.68 6.04 11.38
C LEU A 380 11.69 7.46 11.95
N ARG A 381 12.87 8.05 12.19
CA ARG A 381 12.97 9.44 12.66
C ARG A 381 12.47 10.42 11.60
N ALA A 382 12.85 10.23 10.34
CA ALA A 382 12.38 11.10 9.25
C ALA A 382 10.85 11.06 9.12
N ALA A 383 10.24 9.88 9.12
CA ALA A 383 8.79 9.72 9.05
C ALA A 383 8.09 10.34 10.27
N ARG A 384 8.55 10.03 11.50
CA ARG A 384 8.05 10.63 12.75
C ARG A 384 8.07 12.16 12.67
N ASP A 385 9.21 12.72 12.29
CA ASP A 385 9.44 14.16 12.29
C ASP A 385 8.64 14.84 11.18
N ALA A 386 8.41 14.18 10.04
CA ALA A 386 7.56 14.70 8.96
C ALA A 386 6.10 14.87 9.42
N TYR A 387 5.51 13.86 10.05
CA TYR A 387 4.14 13.96 10.57
C TYR A 387 4.02 14.95 11.74
N ALA A 388 4.99 14.97 12.68
CA ALA A 388 5.01 15.95 13.76
C ALA A 388 5.13 17.37 13.23
N HIS A 389 6.01 17.59 12.26
CA HIS A 389 6.24 18.89 11.67
C HIS A 389 5.00 19.40 10.93
N LEU A 390 4.37 18.55 10.12
CA LEU A 390 3.13 18.86 9.42
C LEU A 390 2.05 19.33 10.41
N ASN A 391 1.79 18.55 11.46
CA ASN A 391 0.83 18.93 12.49
C ASN A 391 1.20 20.26 13.17
N ASN A 392 2.43 20.36 13.70
CA ASN A 392 2.82 21.44 14.59
C ASN A 392 2.95 22.78 13.86
N GLN A 393 3.52 22.80 12.64
CA GLN A 393 3.67 24.05 11.89
C GLN A 393 2.35 24.52 11.29
N VAL A 394 1.46 23.61 10.86
CA VAL A 394 0.12 24.00 10.43
C VAL A 394 -0.65 24.65 11.58
N LEU A 395 -0.59 24.09 12.78
CA LEU A 395 -1.19 24.70 13.97
C LEU A 395 -0.51 26.01 14.39
N HIS A 396 0.82 26.11 14.25
CA HIS A 396 1.55 27.35 14.51
C HIS A 396 1.04 28.50 13.62
N HIS A 397 0.94 28.26 12.32
CA HIS A 397 0.40 29.23 11.37
C HIS A 397 -1.09 29.52 11.60
N ALA A 398 -1.89 28.51 11.92
CA ALA A 398 -3.31 28.71 12.25
C ALA A 398 -3.48 29.65 13.46
N ASN A 399 -2.63 29.51 14.48
CA ASN A 399 -2.61 30.42 15.64
C ASN A 399 -2.18 31.85 15.30
N GLN A 400 -1.57 32.07 14.14
CA GLN A 400 -1.22 33.40 13.60
C GLN A 400 -2.32 33.97 12.68
N GLY A 401 -3.44 33.27 12.52
CA GLY A 401 -4.55 33.67 11.66
C GLY A 401 -4.43 33.23 10.20
N VAL A 402 -3.46 32.38 9.86
CA VAL A 402 -3.38 31.74 8.54
C VAL A 402 -4.58 30.80 8.38
N THR A 403 -5.32 30.98 7.29
CA THR A 403 -6.53 30.20 7.01
C THR A 403 -6.23 28.92 6.22
N ILE A 404 -7.21 28.02 6.13
CA ILE A 404 -7.14 26.81 5.30
C ILE A 404 -6.82 27.10 3.82
N ASN A 405 -7.22 28.27 3.31
CA ASN A 405 -6.94 28.69 1.93
C ASN A 405 -5.56 29.35 1.75
N GLN A 406 -4.80 29.51 2.82
CA GLN A 406 -3.47 30.14 2.80
C GLN A 406 -2.36 29.18 3.23
N ILE A 407 -2.67 28.20 4.08
CA ILE A 407 -1.65 27.36 4.72
C ILE A 407 -0.73 26.66 3.71
N HIS A 408 -1.26 26.16 2.59
CA HIS A 408 -0.50 25.47 1.56
C HIS A 408 0.49 26.38 0.80
N ASN A 409 0.40 27.71 0.96
CA ASN A 409 1.33 28.68 0.35
C ASN A 409 2.41 29.16 1.32
N VAL A 410 2.32 28.80 2.61
CA VAL A 410 3.25 29.28 3.65
C VAL A 410 3.87 28.16 4.47
N TYR A 411 3.25 26.98 4.51
CA TYR A 411 3.84 25.80 5.10
C TYR A 411 4.96 25.28 4.20
N GLU A 412 6.13 25.09 4.77
CA GLU A 412 7.28 24.47 4.11
C GLU A 412 7.79 23.30 4.94
N VAL A 413 8.05 22.18 4.29
CA VAL A 413 8.74 21.05 4.92
C VAL A 413 10.20 21.47 5.20
N PRO A 414 10.84 21.10 6.32
CA PRO A 414 12.23 21.45 6.57
C PRO A 414 13.17 20.89 5.50
N HIS A 415 14.20 21.66 5.13
CA HIS A 415 15.13 21.27 4.06
C HIS A 415 15.71 19.85 4.24
N THR A 416 16.02 19.44 5.48
CA THR A 416 16.53 18.09 5.78
C THR A 416 15.55 16.98 5.40
N LEU A 417 14.25 17.20 5.58
CA LEU A 417 13.21 16.25 5.17
C LEU A 417 12.89 16.37 3.67
N GLN A 418 12.98 17.57 3.08
CA GLN A 418 12.84 17.72 1.62
C GLN A 418 13.91 16.93 0.83
N GLN A 419 15.11 16.83 1.42
CA GLN A 419 16.27 16.09 0.89
C GLN A 419 16.28 14.59 1.27
N THR A 420 15.16 14.07 1.79
CA THR A 420 15.00 12.66 2.14
C THR A 420 13.91 12.02 1.28
N TRP A 421 14.26 10.98 0.52
CA TRP A 421 13.33 10.33 -0.41
C TRP A 421 12.11 9.70 0.31
N SER A 422 12.30 9.16 1.52
CA SER A 422 11.24 8.52 2.31
C SER A 422 10.22 9.50 2.92
N THR A 423 10.37 10.80 2.69
CA THR A 423 9.42 11.83 3.15
C THR A 423 8.91 12.71 2.00
N ARG A 424 9.13 12.28 0.74
CA ARG A 424 8.57 12.95 -0.43
C ARG A 424 7.08 12.67 -0.58
N ASP A 425 6.38 13.63 -1.14
CA ASP A 425 4.97 13.62 -1.48
C ASP A 425 4.75 13.02 -2.87
N TYR A 426 4.53 11.71 -2.93
CA TYR A 426 4.39 10.95 -4.19
C TYR A 426 2.95 10.88 -4.72
#